data_AF-A0A433HKG2-F1
#
_entry.id   AF-A0A433HKG2-F1
#
_cell.length_a   1.000
_cell.length_b   1.000
_cell.length_c   1.000
_cell.angle_alpha   90.00
_cell.angle_beta   90.00
_cell.angle_gamma   90.00
#
_symmetry.space_group_name_H-M   'P 1'
#
loop_
_entity.id
_entity.type
_entity.pdbx_description
1 polymer ?
#
loop_
_entity_poly.entity_id
_entity_poly.type
_entity_poly.pdbx_seq_one_letter_code
_entity_poly.pdbx_strand_id
1 'polypeptide(L)'
;MTPLRRWIKKTLITQIPTGTIWSDTHPAAFVALTGVSHKDLLEKWFKVNEDKTLDYEQTGVDPRFTTCSSFLPRFATQVRIAGHLPTKKHNLQLNKDFDIGLRGFELNREIGWTPAFLGDAVAGGPQEGDFFQLGHNGMTDHVGIIVQIQGNLWSLVAGGAGGRRSKHDGVKRTPLEPRPGGVLGWLDVDVYFSGWSGPDVGDI
;
A
#
# COMPACT_ATOMS: atom_id res chain seq x y z
N MET A 1 -16.87 1.25 12.72
CA MET A 1 -15.93 1.24 11.57
C MET A 1 -16.72 1.58 10.32
N THR A 2 -16.19 2.42 9.43
CA THR A 2 -16.88 2.82 8.18
C THR A 2 -16.88 1.67 7.16
N PRO A 3 -17.77 1.69 6.14
CA PRO A 3 -17.77 0.70 5.06
C PRO A 3 -16.41 0.57 4.35
N LEU A 4 -15.74 1.70 4.09
CA LEU A 4 -14.41 1.73 3.50
C LEU A 4 -13.37 1.00 4.36
N ARG A 5 -13.30 1.33 5.66
CA ARG A 5 -12.36 0.69 6.59
C ARG A 5 -12.61 -0.81 6.73
N ARG A 6 -13.89 -1.22 6.77
CA ARG A 6 -14.27 -2.64 6.73
C ARG A 6 -13.78 -3.27 5.43
N TRP A 7 -14.03 -2.66 4.28
CA TRP A 7 -13.55 -3.18 2.99
C TRP A 7 -12.02 -3.35 2.96
N ILE A 8 -11.26 -2.32 3.39
CA ILE A 8 -9.79 -2.37 3.45
C ILE A 8 -9.35 -3.53 4.34
N LYS A 9 -9.86 -3.59 5.58
CA LYS A 9 -9.51 -4.63 6.55
C LYS A 9 -9.83 -6.02 6.00
N LYS A 10 -11.06 -6.25 5.52
CA LYS A 10 -11.50 -7.55 4.98
C LYS A 10 -10.62 -7.99 3.82
N THR A 11 -10.35 -7.08 2.89
CA THR A 11 -9.51 -7.35 1.72
C THR A 11 -8.12 -7.79 2.18
N LEU A 12 -7.49 -7.02 3.06
CA LEU A 12 -6.13 -7.32 3.51
C LEU A 12 -6.04 -8.62 4.31
N ILE A 13 -6.95 -8.86 5.26
CA ILE A 13 -6.90 -10.08 6.09
C ILE A 13 -7.32 -11.33 5.32
N THR A 14 -8.19 -11.20 4.31
CA THR A 14 -8.60 -12.35 3.48
C THR A 14 -7.49 -12.74 2.53
N GLN A 15 -6.82 -11.75 1.92
CA GLN A 15 -5.72 -12.00 0.98
C GLN A 15 -4.43 -12.38 1.71
N ILE A 16 -4.25 -11.96 2.96
CA ILE A 16 -3.07 -12.25 3.80
C ILE A 16 -3.54 -12.77 5.17
N PRO A 17 -4.05 -14.02 5.24
CA PRO A 17 -4.57 -14.56 6.49
C PRO A 17 -3.51 -14.58 7.58
N THR A 18 -2.30 -15.03 7.26
CA THR A 18 -1.09 -14.92 8.10
C THR A 18 0.17 -14.84 7.25
N GLY A 19 1.22 -14.20 7.75
CA GLY A 19 2.55 -14.24 7.14
C GLY A 19 2.72 -13.34 5.92
N THR A 20 3.40 -13.85 4.89
CA THR A 20 3.74 -13.10 3.68
C THR A 20 3.18 -13.83 2.48
N ILE A 21 2.46 -13.10 1.62
CA ILE A 21 2.16 -13.58 0.27
C ILE A 21 3.27 -13.13 -0.66
N TRP A 22 3.68 -13.99 -1.58
CA TRP A 22 4.71 -13.68 -2.57
C TRP A 22 4.13 -13.64 -3.98
N SER A 23 4.67 -12.78 -4.82
CA SER A 23 4.22 -12.59 -6.20
C SER A 23 4.23 -13.87 -7.05
N ASP A 24 5.16 -14.79 -6.80
CA ASP A 24 5.37 -16.03 -7.54
C ASP A 24 4.52 -17.21 -7.02
N THR A 25 4.42 -17.35 -5.70
CA THR A 25 3.70 -18.46 -5.05
C THR A 25 2.24 -18.15 -4.76
N HIS A 26 1.88 -16.86 -4.66
CA HIS A 26 0.52 -16.38 -4.39
C HIS A 26 0.09 -15.32 -5.43
N PRO A 27 0.21 -15.60 -6.74
CA PRO A 27 0.08 -14.57 -7.79
C PRO A 27 -1.28 -13.89 -7.82
N ALA A 28 -2.37 -14.63 -7.60
CA ALA A 28 -3.72 -14.07 -7.61
C ALA A 28 -3.94 -13.06 -6.47
N ALA A 29 -3.55 -13.43 -5.24
CA ALA A 29 -3.66 -12.55 -4.08
C ALA A 29 -2.74 -11.33 -4.22
N PHE A 30 -1.51 -11.53 -4.73
CA PHE A 30 -0.57 -10.45 -4.95
C PHE A 30 -1.10 -9.44 -5.99
N VAL A 31 -1.65 -9.92 -7.11
CA VAL A 31 -2.27 -9.06 -8.14
C VAL A 31 -3.49 -8.34 -7.57
N ALA A 32 -4.33 -9.01 -6.79
CA ALA A 32 -5.50 -8.39 -6.17
C ALA A 32 -5.14 -7.20 -5.26
N LEU A 33 -4.00 -7.27 -4.56
CA LEU A 33 -3.55 -6.19 -3.68
C LEU A 33 -2.75 -5.09 -4.39
N THR A 34 -1.97 -5.45 -5.41
CA THR A 34 -0.99 -4.53 -6.01
C THR A 34 -1.36 -4.07 -7.41
N GLY A 35 -2.25 -4.78 -8.10
CA GLY A 35 -2.53 -4.60 -9.53
C GLY A 35 -1.37 -4.99 -10.44
N VAL A 36 -0.34 -5.69 -9.93
CA VAL A 36 0.88 -6.05 -10.65
C VAL A 36 1.05 -7.56 -10.64
N SER A 37 1.28 -8.16 -11.80
CA SER A 37 1.63 -9.59 -11.88
C SER A 37 3.10 -9.84 -11.61
N HIS A 38 3.45 -11.07 -11.23
CA HIS A 38 4.85 -11.47 -11.11
C HIS A 38 5.64 -11.25 -12.41
N LYS A 39 5.00 -11.50 -13.55
CA LYS A 39 5.59 -11.24 -14.86
C LYS A 39 5.92 -9.75 -15.04
N ASP A 40 4.98 -8.86 -14.71
CA ASP A 40 5.21 -7.42 -14.80
C ASP A 40 6.38 -6.98 -13.91
N LEU A 41 6.51 -7.56 -12.70
CA LEU A 41 7.66 -7.30 -11.82
C LEU A 41 8.99 -7.66 -12.48
N LEU A 42 9.08 -8.88 -13.04
CA LEU A 42 10.29 -9.35 -13.69
C LEU A 42 10.66 -8.47 -14.89
N GLU A 43 9.69 -8.08 -15.71
CA GLU A 43 9.90 -7.20 -16.87
C GLU A 43 10.31 -5.76 -16.47
N LYS A 44 9.94 -5.30 -15.26
CA LYS A 44 10.41 -4.02 -14.73
C LYS A 44 11.83 -4.12 -14.17
N TRP A 45 12.14 -5.20 -13.48
CA TRP A 45 13.43 -5.39 -12.81
C TRP A 45 14.57 -5.79 -13.72
N PHE A 46 14.27 -6.55 -14.78
CA PHE A 46 15.23 -7.15 -15.70
C PHE A 46 14.97 -6.69 -17.12
N LYS A 47 16.00 -6.75 -17.97
CA LYS A 47 15.84 -6.43 -19.38
C LYS A 47 15.09 -7.57 -20.07
N VAL A 48 14.15 -7.22 -20.95
CA VAL A 48 13.49 -8.16 -21.85
C VAL A 48 14.23 -8.12 -23.19
N ASN A 49 14.76 -9.25 -23.63
CA ASN A 49 15.44 -9.40 -24.92
C ASN A 49 14.45 -9.37 -26.09
N GLU A 50 14.95 -9.25 -27.31
CA GLU A 50 14.12 -9.20 -28.53
C GLU A 50 13.27 -10.47 -28.72
N ASP A 51 13.76 -11.62 -28.24
CA ASP A 51 13.05 -12.90 -28.23
C ASP A 51 12.04 -13.04 -27.08
N LYS A 52 11.80 -11.96 -26.32
CA LYS A 52 10.92 -11.88 -25.14
C LYS A 52 11.38 -12.74 -23.95
N THR A 53 12.65 -13.11 -23.88
CA THR A 53 13.25 -13.73 -22.70
C THR A 53 13.76 -12.67 -21.71
N LEU A 54 13.83 -13.02 -20.42
CA LEU A 54 14.38 -12.16 -19.37
C LEU A 54 15.89 -12.36 -19.25
N ASP A 55 16.65 -11.27 -19.30
CA ASP A 55 18.06 -11.25 -18.93
C ASP A 55 18.22 -10.86 -17.46
N TYR A 56 18.43 -11.87 -16.61
CA TYR A 56 18.57 -11.71 -15.16
C TYR A 56 19.86 -10.99 -14.72
N GLU A 57 20.83 -10.83 -15.63
CA GLU A 57 22.10 -10.14 -15.35
C GLU A 57 22.01 -8.63 -15.64
N GLN A 58 20.99 -8.20 -16.39
CA GLN A 58 20.80 -6.80 -16.76
C GLN A 58 19.67 -6.12 -15.98
N THR A 59 19.84 -4.82 -15.75
CA THR A 59 18.82 -4.00 -15.07
C THR A 59 17.74 -3.57 -16.06
N GLY A 60 16.47 -3.81 -15.70
CA GLY A 60 15.31 -3.38 -16.47
C GLY A 60 14.97 -1.90 -16.30
N VAL A 61 13.78 -1.54 -16.76
CA VAL A 61 13.30 -0.15 -16.86
C VAL A 61 12.98 0.50 -15.50
N ASP A 62 12.66 -0.28 -14.47
CA ASP A 62 12.45 0.21 -13.11
C ASP A 62 12.84 -0.84 -12.05
N PRO A 63 14.11 -0.88 -11.61
CA PRO A 63 14.58 -1.85 -10.62
C PRO A 63 14.03 -1.60 -9.21
N ARG A 64 13.38 -0.46 -8.96
CA ARG A 64 12.89 -0.04 -7.63
C ARG A 64 11.38 -0.24 -7.48
N PHE A 65 10.77 -0.93 -8.44
CA PHE A 65 9.32 -1.13 -8.55
C PHE A 65 8.69 -1.98 -7.43
N THR A 66 9.37 -2.12 -6.28
CA THR A 66 9.02 -2.97 -5.12
C THR A 66 9.65 -2.46 -3.84
N THR A 67 8.91 -1.59 -3.16
CA THR A 67 9.21 -1.01 -1.85
C THR A 67 7.91 -0.81 -1.09
N CYS A 68 7.98 -0.69 0.23
CA CYS A 68 6.83 -0.29 1.05
C CYS A 68 6.14 0.97 0.51
N SER A 69 6.92 1.95 0.04
CA SER A 69 6.42 3.19 -0.56
C SER A 69 5.76 3.02 -1.93
N SER A 70 6.05 1.94 -2.66
CA SER A 70 5.35 1.59 -3.91
C SER A 70 4.08 0.76 -3.68
N PHE A 71 4.02 -0.01 -2.58
CA PHE A 71 2.84 -0.83 -2.25
C PHE A 71 1.63 0.04 -1.90
N LEU A 72 1.84 1.05 -1.05
CA LEU A 72 0.76 1.90 -0.56
C LEU A 72 -0.04 2.60 -1.67
N PRO A 73 0.57 3.30 -2.66
CA PRO A 73 -0.18 3.94 -3.75
C PRO A 73 -0.84 2.93 -4.70
N ARG A 74 -0.28 1.73 -4.86
CA ARG A 74 -0.94 0.64 -5.60
C ARG A 74 -2.19 0.14 -4.89
N PHE A 75 -2.10 -0.12 -3.59
CA PHE A 75 -3.27 -0.53 -2.82
C PHE A 75 -4.31 0.60 -2.77
N ALA A 76 -3.89 1.87 -2.66
CA ALA A 76 -4.77 3.03 -2.78
C ALA A 76 -5.52 3.06 -4.12
N THR A 77 -4.90 2.56 -5.20
CA THR A 77 -5.56 2.42 -6.51
C THR A 77 -6.64 1.35 -6.47
N GLN A 78 -6.39 0.22 -5.79
CA GLN A 78 -7.42 -0.81 -5.60
C GLN A 78 -8.59 -0.29 -4.77
N VAL A 79 -8.32 0.49 -3.71
CA VAL A 79 -9.36 1.19 -2.93
C VAL A 79 -10.19 2.11 -3.82
N ARG A 80 -9.54 2.90 -4.70
CA ARG A 80 -10.23 3.79 -5.64
C ARG A 80 -11.10 3.02 -6.63
N ILE A 81 -10.57 1.95 -7.22
CA ILE A 81 -11.30 1.07 -8.15
C ILE A 81 -12.55 0.51 -7.47
N ALA A 82 -12.40 -0.08 -6.29
CA ALA A 82 -13.51 -0.65 -5.53
C ALA A 82 -14.54 0.40 -5.11
N GLY A 83 -14.10 1.65 -4.90
CA GLY A 83 -14.93 2.78 -4.48
C GLY A 83 -15.56 3.59 -5.59
N HIS A 84 -15.34 3.21 -6.86
CA HIS A 84 -15.70 4.01 -8.04
C HIS A 84 -15.13 5.45 -8.02
N LEU A 85 -13.95 5.62 -7.41
CA LEU A 85 -13.23 6.88 -7.40
C LEU A 85 -12.31 7.00 -8.62
N PRO A 86 -11.99 8.22 -9.09
CA PRO A 86 -11.02 8.42 -10.15
C PRO A 86 -9.67 7.78 -9.82
N THR A 87 -9.12 7.02 -10.77
CA THR A 87 -7.77 6.41 -10.71
C THR A 87 -6.73 7.24 -11.47
N LYS A 88 -7.19 8.16 -12.31
CA LYS A 88 -6.39 9.10 -13.07
C LYS A 88 -6.74 10.53 -12.72
N LYS A 89 -5.73 11.41 -12.74
CA LYS A 89 -5.90 12.86 -12.64
C LYS A 89 -5.46 13.49 -13.95
N HIS A 90 -6.35 14.26 -14.54
CA HIS A 90 -6.02 15.03 -15.73
C HIS A 90 -5.12 16.22 -15.35
N ASN A 91 -3.98 16.35 -16.02
CA ASN A 91 -3.11 17.52 -15.91
C ASN A 91 -3.39 18.46 -17.08
N LEU A 92 -4.02 19.59 -16.79
CA LEU A 92 -4.40 20.61 -17.78
C LEU A 92 -3.18 21.25 -18.48
N GLN A 93 -2.04 21.40 -17.78
CA GLN A 93 -0.85 22.03 -18.34
C GLN A 93 -0.15 21.13 -19.37
N LEU A 94 -0.15 19.82 -19.12
CA LEU A 94 0.47 18.83 -20.01
C LEU A 94 -0.54 18.18 -20.97
N ASN A 95 -1.83 18.55 -20.85
CA ASN A 95 -2.96 17.93 -21.54
C ASN A 95 -2.88 16.39 -21.51
N LYS A 96 -2.60 15.83 -20.33
CA LYS A 96 -2.30 14.40 -20.16
C LYS A 96 -2.85 13.87 -18.84
N ASP A 97 -3.36 12.65 -18.88
CA ASP A 97 -3.77 11.93 -17.66
C ASP A 97 -2.57 11.29 -16.97
N PHE A 98 -2.55 11.39 -15.66
CA PHE A 98 -1.57 10.74 -14.79
C PHE A 98 -2.27 9.77 -13.85
N ASP A 99 -1.72 8.57 -13.71
CA ASP A 99 -2.20 7.60 -12.74
C ASP A 99 -1.94 8.11 -11.32
N ILE A 100 -3.02 8.28 -10.54
CA ILE A 100 -2.93 8.69 -9.13
C ILE A 100 -2.14 7.63 -8.34
N GLY A 101 -2.28 6.37 -8.73
CA GLY A 101 -1.59 5.21 -8.16
C GLY A 101 -0.10 5.07 -8.44
N LEU A 102 0.44 5.87 -9.36
CA LEU A 102 1.87 5.84 -9.70
C LEU A 102 2.62 7.06 -9.15
N ARG A 103 1.94 8.00 -8.50
CA ARG A 103 2.59 9.06 -7.73
C ARG A 103 3.18 8.47 -6.46
N GLY A 104 4.41 8.85 -6.13
CA GLY A 104 4.95 8.60 -4.79
C GLY A 104 3.98 9.13 -3.74
N PHE A 105 3.56 8.27 -2.82
CA PHE A 105 2.56 8.62 -1.82
C PHE A 105 3.23 9.44 -0.70
N GLU A 106 3.06 10.76 -0.72
CA GLU A 106 3.63 11.69 0.26
C GLU A 106 2.66 11.85 1.44
N LEU A 107 2.54 10.80 2.26
CA LEU A 107 1.55 10.70 3.35
C LEU A 107 1.40 11.99 4.17
N ASN A 108 2.51 12.57 4.60
CA ASN A 108 2.53 13.79 5.42
C ASN A 108 2.02 15.07 4.75
N ARG A 109 1.69 15.02 3.45
CA ARG A 109 1.10 16.11 2.69
C ARG A 109 -0.26 15.75 2.10
N GLU A 110 -0.73 14.52 2.32
CA GLU A 110 -2.04 14.10 1.86
C GLU A 110 -3.15 14.70 2.74
N ILE A 111 -4.31 14.94 2.13
CA ILE A 111 -5.51 15.37 2.86
C ILE A 111 -5.94 14.27 3.85
N GLY A 112 -6.23 14.64 5.09
CA GLY A 112 -6.55 13.69 6.17
C GLY A 112 -5.35 13.17 6.95
N TRP A 113 -4.13 13.68 6.67
CA TRP A 113 -2.95 13.34 7.47
C TRP A 113 -3.03 13.93 8.89
N THR A 114 -2.79 13.07 9.88
CA THR A 114 -2.67 13.43 11.30
C THR A 114 -1.26 13.10 11.80
N PRO A 115 -0.45 14.11 12.16
CA PRO A 115 0.86 13.89 12.76
C PRO A 115 0.78 13.22 14.13
N ALA A 116 1.65 12.24 14.40
CA ALA A 116 1.64 11.49 15.65
C ALA A 116 1.97 12.33 16.88
N PHE A 117 2.71 13.44 16.72
CA PHE A 117 3.04 14.35 17.84
C PHE A 117 1.81 15.07 18.41
N LEU A 118 0.69 15.10 17.68
CA LEU A 118 -0.57 15.62 18.21
C LEU A 118 -1.22 14.67 19.22
N GLY A 119 -0.73 13.43 19.32
CA GLY A 119 -1.22 12.39 20.21
C GLY A 119 -2.48 11.69 19.70
N ASP A 120 -2.78 10.54 20.31
CA ASP A 120 -3.86 9.65 19.85
C ASP A 120 -5.27 10.17 20.19
N ALA A 121 -5.40 11.20 21.03
CA ALA A 121 -6.71 11.79 21.35
C ALA A 121 -7.20 12.77 20.25
N VAL A 122 -6.29 13.26 19.41
CA VAL A 122 -6.63 14.20 18.33
C VAL A 122 -7.16 13.42 17.12
N ALA A 123 -8.30 13.88 16.58
CA ALA A 123 -9.03 13.21 15.49
C ALA A 123 -9.44 11.75 15.78
N GLY A 124 -9.53 11.36 17.06
CA GLY A 124 -9.89 10.00 17.45
C GLY A 124 -8.77 8.96 17.34
N GLY A 125 -7.54 9.39 17.02
CA GLY A 125 -6.37 8.52 16.95
C GLY A 125 -6.30 7.69 15.66
N PRO A 126 -5.25 6.85 15.54
CA PRO A 126 -5.13 5.93 14.41
C PRO A 126 -6.20 4.85 14.52
N GLN A 127 -6.79 4.53 13.38
CA GLN A 127 -7.86 3.53 13.26
C GLN A 127 -7.45 2.40 12.32
N GLU A 128 -8.09 1.24 12.49
CA GLU A 128 -7.96 0.14 11.52
C GLU A 128 -8.39 0.62 10.12
N GLY A 129 -7.59 0.28 9.12
CA GLY A 129 -7.69 0.76 7.75
C GLY A 129 -6.80 1.98 7.45
N ASP A 130 -6.33 2.73 8.46
CA ASP A 130 -5.47 3.89 8.22
C ASP A 130 -4.12 3.51 7.63
N PHE A 131 -3.59 4.42 6.82
CA PHE A 131 -2.25 4.30 6.29
C PHE A 131 -1.30 5.05 7.22
N PHE A 132 -0.18 4.43 7.60
CA PHE A 132 0.77 5.04 8.53
C PHE A 132 2.16 5.21 7.90
N GLN A 133 2.93 6.13 8.48
CA GLN A 133 4.33 6.35 8.14
C GLN A 133 5.20 6.14 9.37
N LEU A 134 6.30 5.40 9.21
CA LEU A 134 7.41 5.34 10.15
C LEU A 134 8.58 6.15 9.61
N GLY A 135 9.34 6.73 10.52
CA GLY A 135 10.54 7.45 10.15
C GLY A 135 11.33 7.98 11.33
N HIS A 136 12.51 8.50 11.02
CA HIS A 136 13.41 9.17 11.96
C HIS A 136 13.99 10.43 11.33
N ASN A 137 14.23 11.47 12.14
CA ASN A 137 14.91 12.70 11.72
C ASN A 137 14.39 13.34 10.41
N GLY A 138 13.07 13.27 10.17
CA GLY A 138 12.45 13.81 8.96
C GLY A 138 12.56 12.93 7.71
N MET A 139 13.08 11.71 7.82
CA MET A 139 13.14 10.72 6.74
C MET A 139 12.07 9.64 6.90
N THR A 140 11.56 9.13 5.78
CA THR A 140 10.63 8.00 5.75
C THR A 140 11.41 6.68 5.75
N ASP A 141 11.19 5.85 6.76
CA ASP A 141 11.77 4.50 6.81
C ASP A 141 10.81 3.46 6.24
N HIS A 142 9.53 3.61 6.55
CA HIS A 142 8.52 2.62 6.20
C HIS A 142 7.13 3.22 6.11
N VAL A 143 6.25 2.54 5.38
CA VAL A 143 4.82 2.84 5.32
C VAL A 143 4.03 1.54 5.31
N GLY A 144 2.80 1.60 5.78
CA GLY A 144 1.92 0.44 5.76
C GLY A 144 0.48 0.80 6.11
N ILE A 145 -0.32 -0.23 6.34
CA ILE A 145 -1.74 -0.13 6.64
C ILE A 145 -2.00 -0.83 7.98
N ILE A 146 -2.72 -0.19 8.88
CA ILE A 146 -3.10 -0.77 10.17
C ILE A 146 -4.29 -1.69 9.94
N VAL A 147 -4.19 -2.97 10.29
CA VAL A 147 -5.29 -3.95 10.10
C VAL A 147 -5.91 -4.43 11.41
N GLN A 148 -5.23 -4.23 12.54
CA GLN A 148 -5.77 -4.55 13.86
C GLN A 148 -5.14 -3.65 14.92
N ILE A 149 -5.94 -3.16 15.87
CA ILE A 149 -5.48 -2.42 17.05
C ILE A 149 -6.04 -3.08 18.31
N GLN A 150 -5.17 -3.42 19.28
CA GLN A 150 -5.53 -3.88 20.61
C GLN A 150 -4.70 -3.15 21.68
N GLY A 151 -5.26 -2.09 22.25
CA GLY A 151 -4.51 -1.19 23.12
C GLY A 151 -3.32 -0.59 22.38
N ASN A 152 -2.10 -0.83 22.88
CA ASN A 152 -0.86 -0.39 22.22
C ASN A 152 -0.26 -1.46 21.27
N LEU A 153 -0.98 -2.53 20.95
CA LEU A 153 -0.54 -3.56 20.00
C LEU A 153 -1.19 -3.36 18.64
N TRP A 154 -0.40 -3.36 17.56
CA TRP A 154 -0.85 -3.22 16.19
C TRP A 154 -0.49 -4.45 15.35
N SER A 155 -1.39 -4.85 14.45
CA SER A 155 -1.09 -5.72 13.31
C SER A 155 -1.13 -4.86 12.04
N LEU A 156 -0.14 -5.04 11.18
CA LEU A 156 0.14 -4.15 10.06
C LEU A 156 0.25 -4.95 8.78
N VAL A 157 -0.09 -4.32 7.65
CA VAL A 157 0.22 -4.83 6.31
C VAL A 157 1.12 -3.85 5.57
N ALA A 158 2.21 -4.37 5.01
CA ALA A 158 3.13 -3.60 4.19
C ALA A 158 3.76 -4.45 3.08
N GLY A 159 4.08 -3.82 1.96
CA GLY A 159 4.80 -4.45 0.85
C GLY A 159 6.30 -4.19 0.87
N GLY A 160 7.00 -4.78 -0.09
CA GLY A 160 8.45 -4.64 -0.26
C GLY A 160 9.27 -5.70 0.47
N ALA A 161 8.68 -6.83 0.83
CA ALA A 161 9.46 -8.00 1.24
C ALA A 161 10.06 -8.65 -0.02
N GLY A 162 11.38 -8.76 -0.11
CA GLY A 162 12.06 -9.35 -1.27
C GLY A 162 12.62 -8.30 -2.23
N GLY A 163 12.28 -8.41 -3.51
CA GLY A 163 12.74 -7.51 -4.58
C GLY A 163 13.53 -8.22 -5.67
N ARG A 164 14.14 -7.43 -6.57
CA ARG A 164 14.90 -7.94 -7.73
C ARG A 164 15.88 -9.07 -7.38
N ARG A 165 16.66 -8.93 -6.31
CA ARG A 165 17.67 -9.93 -5.91
C ARG A 165 17.05 -11.28 -5.56
N SER A 166 15.86 -11.28 -4.97
CA SER A 166 15.10 -12.49 -4.64
C SER A 166 14.24 -12.97 -5.81
N LYS A 167 14.12 -12.19 -6.89
CA LYS A 167 13.26 -12.44 -8.06
C LYS A 167 11.77 -12.55 -7.75
N HIS A 168 11.34 -12.23 -6.55
CA HIS A 168 9.94 -12.14 -6.14
C HIS A 168 9.76 -10.97 -5.16
N ASP A 169 8.54 -10.43 -5.08
CA ASP A 169 8.16 -9.43 -4.09
C ASP A 169 7.03 -9.96 -3.21
N GLY A 170 6.84 -9.35 -2.05
CA GLY A 170 5.94 -9.84 -1.04
C GLY A 170 5.20 -8.73 -0.31
N VAL A 171 3.97 -9.05 0.05
CA VAL A 171 3.14 -8.25 0.96
C VAL A 171 2.97 -9.05 2.25
N LYS A 172 3.42 -8.47 3.35
CA LYS A 172 3.48 -9.11 4.66
C LYS A 172 2.43 -8.52 5.58
N ARG A 173 1.77 -9.40 6.34
CA ARG A 173 0.99 -9.05 7.53
C ARG A 173 1.76 -9.44 8.78
N THR A 174 1.94 -8.52 9.72
CA THR A 174 2.55 -8.80 11.02
C THR A 174 1.53 -9.41 11.98
N PRO A 175 1.93 -10.24 12.95
CA PRO A 175 1.07 -10.53 14.10
C PRO A 175 0.79 -9.25 14.89
N LEU A 176 -0.05 -9.35 15.93
CA LEU A 176 -0.19 -8.26 16.90
C LEU A 176 1.13 -8.08 17.66
N GLU A 177 1.76 -6.95 17.44
CA GLU A 177 3.04 -6.57 18.02
C GLU A 177 2.92 -5.18 18.66
N PRO A 178 3.81 -4.78 19.59
CA PRO A 178 3.82 -3.41 20.10
C PRO A 178 3.84 -2.39 18.97
N ARG A 179 3.05 -1.31 19.12
CA ARG A 179 3.03 -0.18 18.18
C ARG A 179 4.48 0.20 17.84
N PRO A 180 4.84 0.26 16.54
CA PRO A 180 6.20 0.59 16.16
C PRO A 180 6.66 1.93 16.76
N GLY A 181 7.91 1.98 17.21
CA GLY A 181 8.57 3.25 17.48
C GLY A 181 8.70 4.06 16.18
N GLY A 182 8.75 5.39 16.30
CA GLY A 182 8.97 6.26 15.14
C GLY A 182 7.77 6.44 14.21
N VAL A 183 6.54 6.14 14.67
CA VAL A 183 5.32 6.54 13.93
C VAL A 183 5.32 8.07 13.80
N LEU A 184 5.36 8.55 12.55
CA LEU A 184 5.32 9.99 12.25
C LEU A 184 3.88 10.50 12.15
N GLY A 185 2.93 9.63 11.85
CA GLY A 185 1.51 9.94 11.77
C GLY A 185 0.75 8.88 10.98
N TRP A 186 -0.51 9.17 10.71
CA TRP A 186 -1.41 8.33 9.94
C TRP A 186 -2.34 9.18 9.06
N LEU A 187 -2.78 8.60 7.97
CA LEU A 187 -3.73 9.16 7.03
C LEU A 187 -5.10 8.57 7.31
N ASP A 188 -6.06 9.43 7.67
CA ASP A 188 -7.46 9.04 7.77
C ASP A 188 -7.99 8.71 6.37
N VAL A 189 -8.26 7.43 6.14
CA VAL A 189 -8.71 6.92 4.85
C VAL A 189 -10.11 7.39 4.49
N ASP A 190 -10.99 7.68 5.45
CA ASP A 190 -12.34 8.18 5.15
C ASP A 190 -12.29 9.61 4.61
N VAL A 191 -11.35 10.42 5.12
CA VAL A 191 -11.09 11.76 4.60
C VAL A 191 -10.39 11.69 3.24
N TYR A 192 -9.34 10.86 3.12
CA TYR A 192 -8.55 10.78 1.89
C TYR A 192 -9.34 10.22 0.70
N PHE A 193 -10.16 9.20 0.93
CA PHE A 193 -11.03 8.58 -0.07
C PHE A 193 -12.48 9.08 0.05
N SER A 194 -12.67 10.34 0.44
CA SER A 194 -14.00 10.94 0.52
C SER A 194 -14.80 10.71 -0.76
N GLY A 195 -16.07 10.30 -0.61
CA GLY A 195 -16.95 9.91 -1.71
C GLY A 195 -16.83 8.43 -2.12
N TRP A 196 -16.05 7.62 -1.40
CA TRP A 196 -15.98 6.17 -1.63
C TRP A 196 -17.37 5.54 -1.51
N SER A 197 -17.78 4.79 -2.52
CA SER A 197 -19.13 4.21 -2.65
C SER A 197 -19.10 2.72 -2.99
N GLY A 198 -18.03 2.04 -2.59
CA GLY A 198 -17.84 0.62 -2.86
C GLY A 198 -18.71 -0.29 -1.99
N PRO A 199 -18.53 -1.62 -2.11
CA PRO A 199 -19.40 -2.58 -1.43
C PRO A 199 -19.21 -2.55 0.08
N ASP A 200 -20.32 -2.52 0.81
CA ASP A 200 -20.30 -2.77 2.26
C ASP A 200 -20.19 -4.27 2.52
N VAL A 201 -19.08 -4.67 3.12
CA VAL A 201 -18.71 -6.08 3.24
C VAL A 201 -19.16 -6.73 4.56
N GLY A 202 -19.96 -6.02 5.36
CA GLY A 202 -20.41 -6.45 6.68
C GLY A 202 -19.27 -6.45 7.71
N ASP A 203 -19.60 -6.87 8.94
CA ASP A 203 -18.64 -6.92 10.05
C ASP A 203 -17.58 -8.02 9.87
N ILE A 204 -16.41 -7.80 10.47
CA ILE A 204 -15.16 -8.56 10.27
C ILE A 204 -14.53 -8.88 11.62
#